data_AF-A0A3D2Z6S7-F1
#
_entry.id   AF-A0A3D2Z6S7-F1
#
_cell.length_a   1.000
_cell.length_b   1.000
_cell.length_c   1.000
_cell.angle_alpha   90.00
_cell.angle_beta   90.00
_cell.angle_gamma   90.00
#
_symmetry.space_group_name_H-M   'P 1'
#
loop_
_entity.id
_entity.type
_entity.pdbx_description
1 polymer ?
#
loop_
_entity_poly.entity_id
_entity_poly.type
_entity_poly.pdbx_seq_one_letter_code
_entity_poly.pdbx_strand_id
1 'polypeptide(L)'
;MPTLILPVVAALSGLYTSLWGAFKDSPYEGFKPKTFGRSVYFNVVIFVVLYSLPMFHDRLMSLGLFQLFFLTMGLERFLAEIYKGFFRTEDQDKYFVPSRITFFGHHVASDIARYAVGTLIVTIVFAVVLIDVAIDQFLWFAVIAYGTGLLVSLGGAYKDAPFEGFKPLKFQRSGVVLAVLSPLFFFLNDAQAPVSIGFLIYMNGGLERFAVEYYKTYIQRNMSGKFRPDIERHQHELETREKYHYAALVIMVGLVA
;
A
#
# COMPACT_ATOMS: atom_id res chain seq x y z
N MET A 1 -13.40 -12.54 -17.69
CA MET A 1 -14.13 -11.98 -16.53
C MET A 1 -15.07 -10.88 -16.99
N PRO A 2 -16.24 -10.66 -16.38
CA PRO A 2 -17.09 -9.54 -16.75
C PRO A 2 -16.35 -8.23 -16.47
N THR A 3 -16.07 -7.43 -17.50
CA THR A 3 -15.27 -6.19 -17.40
C THR A 3 -15.84 -5.20 -16.37
N LEU A 4 -17.15 -5.27 -16.11
CA LEU A 4 -17.85 -4.42 -15.13
C LEU A 4 -17.43 -4.67 -13.67
N ILE A 5 -16.94 -5.86 -13.30
CA ILE A 5 -16.54 -6.14 -11.91
C ILE A 5 -15.15 -5.59 -11.56
N LEU A 6 -14.28 -5.40 -12.55
CA LEU A 6 -12.90 -4.96 -12.35
C LEU A 6 -12.75 -3.60 -11.65
N PRO A 7 -13.46 -2.52 -12.08
CA PRO A 7 -13.38 -1.25 -11.37
C PRO A 7 -13.97 -1.33 -9.95
N VAL A 8 -14.94 -2.22 -9.71
CA VAL A 8 -15.51 -2.45 -8.37
C VAL A 8 -14.45 -3.07 -7.45
N VAL A 9 -13.68 -4.06 -7.93
CA VAL A 9 -12.59 -4.67 -7.15
C VAL A 9 -11.50 -3.65 -6.81
N ALA A 10 -11.11 -2.80 -7.76
CA ALA A 10 -10.17 -1.71 -7.50
C ALA A 10 -10.73 -0.72 -6.45
N ALA A 11 -12.00 -0.34 -6.57
CA ALA A 11 -12.65 0.54 -5.60
C ALA A 11 -12.73 -0.10 -4.20
N LEU A 12 -13.02 -1.39 -4.09
CA LEU A 12 -13.04 -2.14 -2.83
C LEU A 12 -11.65 -2.23 -2.20
N SER A 13 -10.60 -2.39 -3.00
CA SER A 13 -9.20 -2.31 -2.55
C SER A 13 -8.88 -0.97 -1.90
N GLY A 14 -9.28 0.12 -2.55
CA GLY A 14 -9.15 1.47 -1.97
C GLY A 14 -10.04 1.71 -0.76
N LEU A 15 -11.24 1.14 -0.73
CA LEU A 15 -12.14 1.24 0.42
C LEU A 15 -11.54 0.53 1.64
N TYR A 16 -10.96 -0.65 1.45
CA TYR A 16 -10.24 -1.36 2.50
C TYR A 16 -9.14 -0.49 3.11
N THR A 17 -8.29 0.13 2.28
CA THR A 17 -7.23 1.04 2.77
C THR A 17 -7.83 2.25 3.52
N SER A 18 -8.97 2.77 3.06
CA SER A 18 -9.66 3.90 3.70
C SER A 18 -10.23 3.52 5.07
N LEU A 19 -10.85 2.34 5.18
CA LEU A 19 -11.37 1.79 6.44
C LEU A 19 -10.25 1.53 7.45
N TRP A 20 -9.13 0.99 6.97
CA TRP A 20 -7.93 0.79 7.77
C TRP A 20 -7.38 2.11 8.31
N GLY A 21 -7.24 3.12 7.44
CA GLY A 21 -6.82 4.47 7.85
C GLY A 21 -7.77 5.09 8.87
N ALA A 22 -9.08 4.98 8.66
CA ALA A 22 -10.08 5.50 9.60
C ALA A 22 -9.98 4.83 10.96
N PHE A 23 -9.91 3.50 11.02
CA PHE A 23 -9.77 2.77 12.28
C PHE A 23 -8.53 3.18 13.08
N LYS A 24 -7.41 3.37 12.37
CA LYS A 24 -6.10 3.61 12.96
C LYS A 24 -5.90 5.06 13.38
N ASP A 25 -6.34 6.00 12.55
CA ASP A 25 -5.98 7.42 12.68
C ASP A 25 -7.10 8.32 13.23
N SER A 26 -8.39 7.96 13.07
CA SER A 26 -9.50 8.78 13.61
C SER A 26 -9.45 9.01 15.12
N PRO A 27 -8.93 8.08 15.96
CA PRO A 27 -8.71 8.35 17.37
C PRO A 27 -7.80 9.54 17.69
N TYR A 28 -6.95 9.98 16.75
CA TYR A 28 -5.96 11.05 16.97
C TYR A 28 -6.30 12.36 16.28
N GLU A 29 -7.03 12.30 15.16
CA GLU A 29 -7.30 13.50 14.35
C GLU A 29 -8.78 13.65 13.93
N GLY A 30 -9.66 12.84 14.53
CA GLY A 30 -11.08 12.77 14.20
C GLY A 30 -11.34 12.08 12.87
N PHE A 31 -12.59 11.65 12.65
CA PHE A 31 -12.98 11.18 11.33
C PHE A 31 -13.02 12.34 10.33
N LYS A 32 -12.43 12.13 9.14
CA LYS A 32 -12.35 13.15 8.08
C LYS A 32 -13.10 12.69 6.83
N PRO A 33 -14.40 13.00 6.69
CA PRO A 33 -15.22 12.55 5.57
C PRO A 33 -14.67 12.97 4.20
N LYS A 34 -14.13 14.19 4.11
CA LYS A 34 -13.60 14.76 2.87
C LYS A 34 -12.40 13.99 2.31
N THR A 35 -11.58 13.41 3.18
CA THR A 35 -10.37 12.68 2.79
C THR A 35 -10.52 11.17 2.91
N PHE A 36 -11.62 10.68 3.48
CA PHE A 36 -11.88 9.26 3.67
C PHE A 36 -11.83 8.49 2.34
N GLY A 37 -12.50 8.98 1.30
CA GLY A 37 -12.55 8.32 -0.01
C GLY A 37 -11.27 8.38 -0.84
N ARG A 38 -10.18 8.99 -0.33
CA ARG A 38 -8.97 9.25 -1.12
C ARG A 38 -8.36 7.99 -1.73
N SER A 39 -8.25 6.92 -0.94
CA SER A 39 -7.64 5.67 -1.42
C SER A 39 -8.55 4.94 -2.42
N VAL A 40 -9.88 5.12 -2.34
CA VAL A 40 -10.82 4.66 -3.39
C VAL A 40 -10.51 5.37 -4.70
N TYR A 41 -10.42 6.71 -4.68
CA TYR A 41 -10.11 7.48 -5.87
C TYR A 41 -8.74 7.12 -6.45
N PHE A 42 -7.71 6.94 -5.62
CA PHE A 42 -6.38 6.52 -6.08
C PHE A 42 -6.44 5.16 -6.78
N ASN A 43 -7.08 4.15 -6.18
CA ASN A 43 -7.19 2.82 -6.79
C ASN A 43 -7.98 2.83 -8.10
N VAL A 44 -9.07 3.59 -8.18
CA VAL A 44 -9.86 3.73 -9.42
C VAL A 44 -9.03 4.40 -10.51
N VAL A 45 -8.29 5.47 -10.19
CA VAL A 45 -7.41 6.13 -11.17
C VAL A 45 -6.29 5.19 -11.63
N ILE A 46 -5.66 4.45 -10.70
CA ILE A 46 -4.65 3.44 -11.04
C ILE A 46 -5.24 2.40 -11.99
N PHE A 47 -6.43 1.87 -11.67
CA PHE A 47 -7.13 0.92 -12.54
C PHE A 47 -7.40 1.51 -13.92
N VAL A 48 -7.93 2.73 -14.01
CA VAL A 48 -8.20 3.39 -15.29
C VAL A 48 -6.92 3.57 -16.12
N VAL A 49 -5.81 3.95 -15.49
CA VAL A 49 -4.50 4.07 -16.17
C VAL A 49 -4.03 2.72 -16.71
N LEU A 50 -4.07 1.66 -15.89
CA LEU A 50 -3.68 0.32 -16.30
C LEU A 50 -4.62 -0.27 -17.36
N TYR A 51 -5.92 0.05 -17.29
CA TYR A 51 -6.92 -0.47 -18.21
C TYR A 51 -6.91 0.28 -19.56
N SER A 52 -6.67 1.59 -19.55
CA SER A 52 -6.81 2.42 -20.76
C SER A 52 -5.55 2.46 -21.62
N LEU A 53 -4.37 2.20 -21.03
CA LEU A 53 -3.10 2.22 -21.76
C LEU A 53 -2.78 0.84 -22.34
N PRO A 54 -2.57 0.71 -23.67
CA PRO A 54 -2.36 -0.57 -24.33
C PRO A 54 -1.21 -1.40 -23.75
N MET A 55 -0.14 -0.73 -23.27
CA MET A 55 1.03 -1.39 -22.69
C MET A 55 0.74 -2.15 -21.37
N PHE A 56 -0.37 -1.87 -20.70
CA PHE A 56 -0.78 -2.54 -19.47
C PHE A 56 -2.04 -3.40 -19.65
N HIS A 57 -2.89 -3.06 -20.62
CA HIS A 57 -4.24 -3.60 -20.77
C HIS A 57 -4.30 -5.14 -20.77
N ASP A 58 -3.61 -5.78 -21.71
CA ASP A 58 -3.72 -7.24 -21.89
C ASP A 58 -3.26 -8.00 -20.64
N ARG A 59 -2.19 -7.53 -20.00
CA ARG A 59 -1.66 -8.10 -18.76
C ARG A 59 -2.58 -7.86 -17.57
N LEU A 60 -3.24 -6.70 -17.50
CA LEU A 60 -4.25 -6.44 -16.48
C LEU A 60 -5.45 -7.39 -16.65
N MET A 61 -5.87 -7.61 -17.89
CA MET A 61 -7.02 -8.44 -18.23
C MET A 61 -6.77 -9.95 -18.01
N SER A 62 -5.51 -10.38 -17.94
CA SER A 62 -5.15 -11.75 -17.59
C SER A 62 -5.16 -12.02 -16.08
N LEU A 63 -5.30 -10.98 -15.24
CA LEU A 63 -5.33 -11.16 -13.79
C LEU A 63 -6.67 -11.65 -13.26
N GLY A 64 -6.58 -12.50 -12.24
CA GLY A 64 -7.69 -12.80 -11.36
C GLY A 64 -8.13 -11.60 -10.51
N LEU A 65 -9.38 -11.60 -10.03
CA LEU A 65 -9.91 -10.52 -9.18
C LEU A 65 -9.08 -10.32 -7.90
N PHE A 66 -8.64 -11.42 -7.29
CA PHE A 66 -7.76 -11.38 -6.12
C PHE A 66 -6.42 -10.72 -6.43
N GLN A 67 -5.80 -11.05 -7.57
CA GLN A 67 -4.54 -10.46 -7.99
C GLN A 67 -4.70 -8.96 -8.30
N LEU A 68 -5.79 -8.58 -8.99
CA LEU A 68 -6.14 -7.19 -9.25
C LEU A 68 -6.29 -6.38 -7.96
N PHE A 69 -6.98 -6.92 -6.95
CA PHE A 69 -7.17 -6.27 -5.66
C PHE A 69 -5.84 -5.89 -5.01
N PHE A 70 -4.88 -6.83 -4.99
CA PHE A 70 -3.57 -6.61 -4.40
C PHE A 70 -2.64 -5.76 -5.27
N LEU A 71 -2.74 -5.86 -6.60
CA LEU A 71 -2.00 -5.00 -7.54
C LEU A 71 -2.36 -3.53 -7.31
N THR A 72 -3.64 -3.20 -7.32
CA THR A 72 -4.07 -1.80 -7.13
C THR A 72 -3.76 -1.32 -5.71
N MET A 73 -3.91 -2.19 -4.68
CA MET A 73 -3.53 -1.87 -3.31
C MET A 73 -2.04 -1.51 -3.24
N GLY A 74 -1.16 -2.34 -3.79
CA GLY A 74 0.28 -2.11 -3.75
C GLY A 74 0.68 -0.82 -4.45
N LEU A 75 0.21 -0.62 -5.67
CA LEU A 75 0.45 0.62 -6.41
C LEU A 75 -0.07 1.84 -5.64
N GLU A 76 -1.28 1.78 -5.07
CA GLU A 76 -1.82 2.86 -4.26
C GLU A 76 -0.95 3.14 -3.05
N ARG A 77 -0.49 2.11 -2.33
CA ARG A 77 0.37 2.30 -1.15
C ARG A 77 1.67 3.01 -1.51
N PHE A 78 2.33 2.61 -2.59
CA PHE A 78 3.55 3.28 -3.06
C PHE A 78 3.27 4.73 -3.50
N LEU A 79 2.26 4.94 -4.34
CA LEU A 79 1.89 6.26 -4.85
C LEU A 79 1.41 7.19 -3.73
N ALA A 80 0.75 6.66 -2.70
CA ALA A 80 0.33 7.44 -1.53
C ALA A 80 1.51 7.89 -0.68
N GLU A 81 2.56 7.08 -0.51
CA GLU A 81 3.79 7.52 0.17
C GLU A 81 4.50 8.62 -0.64
N ILE A 82 4.61 8.47 -1.96
CA ILE A 82 5.17 9.50 -2.85
C ILE A 82 4.34 10.78 -2.78
N TYR A 83 3.02 10.66 -2.85
CA TYR A 83 2.09 11.78 -2.72
C TYR A 83 2.32 12.53 -1.40
N LYS A 84 2.43 11.82 -0.28
CA LYS A 84 2.66 12.44 1.03
C LYS A 84 4.00 13.16 1.12
N GLY A 85 5.07 12.58 0.58
CA GLY A 85 6.41 13.15 0.65
C GLY A 85 6.63 14.34 -0.27
N PHE A 86 6.20 14.22 -1.53
CA PHE A 86 6.54 15.16 -2.59
C PHE A 86 5.44 16.18 -2.89
N PHE A 87 4.17 15.77 -2.85
CA PHE A 87 3.07 16.59 -3.37
C PHE A 87 2.18 17.22 -2.28
N ARG A 88 2.06 16.57 -1.12
CA ARG A 88 1.23 17.06 -0.02
C ARG A 88 1.96 18.13 0.79
N THR A 89 1.25 19.19 1.15
CA THR A 89 1.62 20.14 2.19
C THR A 89 0.62 19.99 3.32
N GLU A 90 1.09 19.67 4.52
CA GLU A 90 0.29 19.51 5.73
C GLU A 90 1.15 19.93 6.93
N ASP A 91 0.50 20.39 7.99
CA ASP A 91 1.14 20.60 9.30
C ASP A 91 1.80 19.29 9.79
N GLN A 92 3.10 19.36 10.07
CA GLN A 92 3.91 18.23 10.51
C GLN A 92 4.05 18.15 12.03
N ASP A 93 3.65 19.19 12.79
CA ASP A 93 3.93 19.31 14.23
C ASP A 93 3.18 18.27 15.08
N LYS A 94 2.12 17.68 14.51
CA LYS A 94 1.37 16.56 15.08
C LYS A 94 2.07 15.21 14.96
N TYR A 95 3.08 15.09 14.10
CA TYR A 95 3.75 13.82 13.83
C TYR A 95 5.09 13.73 14.55
N PHE A 96 5.32 12.60 15.22
CA PHE A 96 6.65 12.24 15.72
C PHE A 96 7.60 11.90 14.57
N VAL A 97 7.07 11.23 13.53
CA VAL A 97 7.84 10.90 12.32
C VAL A 97 7.32 11.75 11.15
N PRO A 98 8.08 12.74 10.67
CA PRO A 98 7.67 13.61 9.57
C PRO A 98 7.29 12.82 8.33
N SER A 99 6.23 13.27 7.65
CA SER A 99 5.78 12.70 6.37
C SER A 99 6.35 13.41 5.15
N ARG A 100 6.83 14.65 5.33
CA ARG A 100 7.50 15.44 4.29
C ARG A 100 8.93 14.97 4.13
N ILE A 101 9.42 14.99 2.90
CA ILE A 101 10.79 14.54 2.60
C ILE A 101 11.81 15.46 3.23
N THR A 102 12.79 14.81 3.85
CA THR A 102 13.99 15.43 4.39
C THR A 102 15.20 14.88 3.66
N PHE A 103 16.12 15.77 3.32
CA PHE A 103 17.42 15.41 2.76
C PHE A 103 18.47 15.79 3.80
N PHE A 104 19.21 14.81 4.32
CA PHE A 104 20.12 14.99 5.46
C PHE A 104 19.46 15.71 6.67
N GLY A 105 18.21 15.37 6.97
CA GLY A 105 17.48 15.97 8.10
C GLY A 105 16.89 17.36 7.84
N HIS A 106 17.16 17.97 6.69
CA HIS A 106 16.59 19.27 6.30
C HIS A 106 15.43 19.13 5.32
N HIS A 107 14.39 19.96 5.48
CA HIS A 107 13.29 20.01 4.53
C HIS A 107 13.73 20.58 3.19
N VAL A 108 13.28 19.96 2.10
CA VAL A 108 13.46 20.51 0.76
C VAL A 108 12.55 21.75 0.60
N ALA A 109 13.17 22.93 0.53
CA ALA A 109 12.46 24.21 0.49
C ALA A 109 11.76 24.47 -0.86
N SER A 110 12.35 24.00 -1.97
CA SER A 110 11.78 24.20 -3.31
C SER A 110 10.66 23.20 -3.60
N ASP A 111 9.45 23.70 -3.76
CA ASP A 111 8.29 22.89 -4.16
C ASP A 111 8.42 22.39 -5.60
N ILE A 112 9.03 23.18 -6.50
CA ILE A 112 9.31 22.74 -7.88
C ILE A 112 10.22 21.51 -7.89
N ALA A 113 11.30 21.54 -7.10
CA ALA A 113 12.22 20.40 -7.01
C ALA A 113 11.51 19.17 -6.44
N ARG A 114 10.67 19.33 -5.40
CA ARG A 114 9.85 18.24 -4.86
C ARG A 114 8.92 17.65 -5.90
N TYR A 115 8.17 18.48 -6.63
CA TYR A 115 7.22 17.99 -7.63
C TYR A 115 7.94 17.32 -8.80
N ALA A 116 9.07 17.86 -9.27
CA ALA A 116 9.86 17.26 -10.33
C ALA A 116 10.38 15.86 -9.94
N VAL A 117 10.99 15.73 -8.75
CA VAL A 117 11.49 14.44 -8.26
C VAL A 117 10.33 13.48 -7.98
N GLY A 118 9.24 13.95 -7.40
CA GLY A 118 8.04 13.15 -7.17
C GLY A 118 7.48 12.58 -8.47
N THR A 119 7.36 13.40 -9.52
CA THR A 119 6.88 12.96 -10.84
C THR A 119 7.82 11.93 -11.45
N LEU A 120 9.14 12.14 -11.38
CA LEU A 120 10.12 11.17 -11.86
C LEU A 120 9.95 9.81 -11.16
N ILE A 121 9.75 9.79 -9.84
CA ILE A 121 9.56 8.55 -9.08
C ILE A 121 8.22 7.89 -9.44
N VAL A 122 7.15 8.66 -9.67
CA VAL A 122 5.88 8.10 -10.18
C VAL A 122 6.10 7.43 -11.55
N THR A 123 6.85 8.05 -12.45
CA THR A 123 7.20 7.45 -13.75
C THR A 123 7.99 6.15 -13.56
N ILE A 124 8.96 6.12 -12.63
CA ILE A 124 9.72 4.89 -12.32
C ILE A 124 8.78 3.80 -11.79
N VAL A 125 7.82 4.12 -10.92
CA VAL A 125 6.82 3.17 -10.43
C VAL A 125 6.07 2.51 -11.58
N PHE A 126 5.54 3.30 -12.53
CA PHE A 126 4.86 2.74 -13.70
C PHE A 126 5.82 2.05 -14.68
N ALA A 127 7.11 2.43 -14.74
CA ALA A 127 8.11 1.73 -15.53
C ALA A 127 8.41 0.33 -14.96
N VAL A 128 8.40 0.15 -13.63
CA VAL A 128 8.56 -1.18 -13.00
C VAL A 128 7.39 -2.10 -13.36
N VAL A 129 6.17 -1.56 -13.45
CA VAL A 129 4.98 -2.31 -13.91
C VAL A 129 5.19 -2.88 -15.32
N LEU A 130 6.04 -2.26 -16.15
CA LEU A 130 6.32 -2.73 -17.50
C LEU A 130 7.24 -3.94 -17.58
N ILE A 131 7.95 -4.30 -16.50
CA ILE A 131 8.89 -5.43 -16.49
C ILE A 131 8.14 -6.73 -16.77
N ASP A 132 8.20 -7.17 -18.02
CA ASP A 132 7.45 -8.30 -18.55
C ASP A 132 8.27 -9.58 -18.55
N VAL A 133 8.71 -9.97 -17.37
CA VAL A 133 9.38 -11.24 -17.15
C VAL A 133 8.39 -12.14 -16.44
N ALA A 134 7.96 -13.21 -17.09
CA ALA A 134 7.09 -14.20 -16.49
C ALA A 134 7.85 -15.02 -15.44
N ILE A 135 7.18 -15.34 -14.33
CA ILE A 135 7.69 -16.27 -13.33
C ILE A 135 6.77 -17.49 -13.29
N ASP A 136 7.39 -18.67 -13.42
CA ASP A 136 6.72 -19.97 -13.45
C ASP A 136 7.24 -20.92 -12.36
N GLN A 137 8.34 -20.58 -11.70
CA GLN A 137 8.95 -21.38 -10.65
C GLN A 137 8.63 -20.83 -9.26
N PHE A 138 8.19 -21.73 -8.38
CA PHE A 138 7.86 -21.43 -6.99
C PHE A 138 8.98 -20.68 -6.24
N LEU A 139 10.24 -21.11 -6.41
CA LEU A 139 11.38 -20.51 -5.74
C LEU A 139 11.53 -19.03 -6.10
N TRP A 140 11.34 -18.68 -7.37
CA TRP A 140 11.46 -17.30 -7.85
C TRP A 140 10.32 -16.42 -7.33
N PHE A 141 9.11 -16.95 -7.17
CA PHE A 141 8.04 -16.24 -6.44
C PHE A 141 8.47 -15.88 -5.02
N ALA A 142 9.03 -16.84 -4.26
CA ALA A 142 9.47 -16.61 -2.89
C ALA A 142 10.63 -15.60 -2.81
N VAL A 143 11.59 -15.67 -3.74
CA VAL A 143 12.72 -14.72 -3.82
C VAL A 143 12.24 -13.31 -4.12
N ILE A 144 11.35 -13.14 -5.12
CA ILE A 144 10.80 -11.83 -5.47
C ILE A 144 9.95 -11.27 -4.34
N ALA A 145 9.18 -12.13 -3.67
CA ALA A 145 8.39 -11.74 -2.50
C ALA A 145 9.27 -11.24 -1.35
N TYR A 146 10.31 -12.00 -1.01
CA TYR A 146 11.27 -11.61 0.02
C TYR A 146 11.96 -10.29 -0.35
N GLY A 147 12.46 -10.16 -1.58
CA GLY A 147 13.08 -8.94 -2.09
C GLY A 147 12.12 -7.73 -2.04
N THR A 148 10.87 -7.92 -2.44
CA THR A 148 9.83 -6.89 -2.33
C THR A 148 9.62 -6.46 -0.88
N GLY A 149 9.57 -7.43 0.05
CA GLY A 149 9.46 -7.13 1.47
C GLY A 149 10.65 -6.36 2.03
N LEU A 150 11.87 -6.64 1.55
CA LEU A 150 13.05 -5.84 1.89
C LEU A 150 12.95 -4.40 1.34
N LEU A 151 12.44 -4.20 0.12
CA LEU A 151 12.22 -2.87 -0.45
C LEU A 151 11.20 -2.08 0.38
N VAL A 152 10.12 -2.73 0.81
CA VAL A 152 9.11 -2.12 1.68
C VAL A 152 9.72 -1.75 3.04
N SER A 153 10.53 -2.64 3.63
CA SER A 153 11.27 -2.38 4.86
C SER A 153 12.29 -1.26 4.70
N LEU A 154 12.92 -1.10 3.53
CA LEU A 154 13.85 -0.02 3.24
C LEU A 154 13.15 1.34 3.25
N GLY A 155 11.97 1.43 2.63
CA GLY A 155 11.15 2.65 2.70
C GLY A 155 10.76 3.01 4.14
N GLY A 156 10.38 2.00 4.94
CA GLY A 156 10.12 2.19 6.37
C GLY A 156 11.36 2.61 7.15
N ALA A 157 12.50 1.97 6.94
CA ALA A 157 13.75 2.28 7.62
C ALA A 157 14.28 3.67 7.27
N TYR A 158 14.22 4.07 5.99
CA TYR A 158 14.60 5.41 5.56
C TYR A 158 13.84 6.49 6.34
N LYS A 159 12.55 6.24 6.61
CA LYS A 159 11.70 7.18 7.33
C LYS A 159 11.85 7.09 8.85
N ASP A 160 11.82 5.90 9.40
CA ASP A 160 11.69 5.68 10.85
C ASP A 160 13.07 5.62 11.55
N ALA A 161 14.12 5.09 10.90
CA ALA A 161 15.42 4.87 11.54
C ALA A 161 16.13 6.14 12.03
N PRO A 162 16.01 7.32 11.37
CA PRO A 162 16.55 8.57 11.92
C PRO A 162 15.98 8.96 13.29
N PHE A 163 14.79 8.45 13.65
CA PHE A 163 14.10 8.79 14.90
C PHE A 163 14.05 7.63 15.90
N GLU A 164 13.86 6.39 15.42
CA GLU A 164 13.73 5.19 16.26
C GLU A 164 15.03 4.35 16.38
N GLY A 165 16.05 4.69 15.59
CA GLY A 165 17.25 3.86 15.37
C GLY A 165 16.99 2.68 14.43
N PHE A 166 18.05 2.20 13.77
CA PHE A 166 17.95 1.04 12.88
C PHE A 166 17.84 -0.27 13.69
N LYS A 167 16.82 -1.08 13.37
CA LYS A 167 16.55 -2.36 14.03
C LYS A 167 16.61 -3.50 13.00
N PRO A 168 17.74 -4.23 12.87
CA PRO A 168 17.94 -5.24 11.82
C PRO A 168 16.86 -6.34 11.78
N LEU A 169 16.38 -6.79 12.94
CA LEU A 169 15.31 -7.79 13.02
C LEU A 169 13.95 -7.25 12.57
N LYS A 170 13.66 -5.96 12.81
CA LYS A 170 12.44 -5.29 12.34
C LYS A 170 12.48 -5.16 10.80
N PHE A 171 13.67 -4.94 10.24
CA PHE A 171 13.89 -4.81 8.80
C PHE A 171 13.61 -6.11 8.03
N GLN A 172 13.96 -7.27 8.58
CA GLN A 172 13.76 -8.56 7.90
C GLN A 172 12.30 -9.03 7.87
N ARG A 173 11.45 -8.48 8.75
CA ARG A 173 10.10 -8.99 9.00
C ARG A 173 9.22 -9.02 7.74
N SER A 174 9.16 -7.92 6.99
CA SER A 174 8.30 -7.83 5.80
C SER A 174 8.76 -8.78 4.69
N GLY A 175 10.07 -9.00 4.55
CA GLY A 175 10.63 -10.01 3.64
C GLY A 175 10.17 -11.42 4.01
N VAL A 176 10.31 -11.81 5.28
CA VAL A 176 9.90 -13.14 5.76
C VAL A 176 8.39 -13.35 5.63
N VAL A 177 7.58 -12.36 6.03
CA VAL A 177 6.11 -12.43 5.90
C VAL A 177 5.71 -12.65 4.46
N LEU A 178 6.32 -11.92 3.52
CA LEU A 178 6.03 -12.10 2.10
C LEU A 178 6.54 -13.41 1.54
N ALA A 179 7.72 -13.88 1.93
CA ALA A 179 8.22 -15.19 1.52
C ALA A 179 7.27 -16.34 1.91
N VAL A 180 6.56 -16.20 3.04
CA VAL A 180 5.57 -17.17 3.51
C VAL A 180 4.21 -16.99 2.83
N LEU A 181 3.74 -15.76 2.62
CA LEU A 181 2.39 -15.50 2.11
C LEU A 181 2.29 -15.41 0.57
N SER A 182 3.31 -14.89 -0.10
CA SER A 182 3.32 -14.72 -1.56
C SER A 182 3.20 -16.01 -2.38
N PRO A 183 3.58 -17.21 -1.89
CA PRO A 183 3.23 -18.46 -2.54
C PRO A 183 1.74 -18.61 -2.88
N LEU A 184 0.84 -17.89 -2.19
CA LEU A 184 -0.56 -17.79 -2.59
C LEU A 184 -0.72 -17.33 -4.04
N PHE A 185 0.05 -16.34 -4.50
CA PHE A 185 0.00 -15.86 -5.87
C PHE A 185 0.53 -16.89 -6.88
N PHE A 186 1.45 -17.77 -6.47
CA PHE A 186 1.90 -18.88 -7.32
C PHE A 186 0.76 -19.87 -7.58
N PHE A 187 0.02 -20.26 -6.54
CA PHE A 187 -1.10 -21.20 -6.68
C PHE A 187 -2.31 -20.61 -7.39
N LEU A 188 -2.48 -19.28 -7.33
CA LEU A 188 -3.53 -18.55 -8.07
C LEU A 188 -3.09 -18.15 -9.49
N ASN A 189 -1.84 -18.39 -9.85
CA ASN A 189 -1.30 -18.02 -11.17
C ASN A 189 -1.87 -18.95 -12.25
N ASP A 190 -2.25 -18.38 -13.39
CA ASP A 190 -2.61 -19.17 -14.56
C ASP A 190 -1.33 -19.56 -15.30
N ALA A 191 -1.11 -20.86 -15.53
CA ALA A 191 0.04 -21.36 -16.27
C ALA A 191 0.04 -20.88 -17.74
N GLN A 192 -1.12 -20.56 -18.32
CA GLN A 192 -1.23 -20.03 -19.68
C GLN A 192 -1.04 -18.51 -19.75
N ALA A 193 -1.13 -17.82 -18.61
CA ALA A 193 -0.97 -16.37 -18.52
C ALA A 193 -0.22 -15.99 -17.23
N PRO A 194 1.09 -16.32 -17.14
CA PRO A 194 1.85 -16.13 -15.92
C PRO A 194 1.99 -14.65 -15.56
N VAL A 195 1.86 -14.36 -14.26
CA VAL A 195 2.09 -13.02 -13.71
C VAL A 195 3.52 -12.56 -13.99
N SER A 196 3.65 -11.30 -14.44
CA SER A 196 4.94 -10.64 -14.66
C SER A 196 5.58 -10.21 -13.33
N ILE A 197 6.92 -10.15 -13.28
CA ILE A 197 7.65 -9.62 -12.11
C ILE A 197 7.14 -8.22 -11.74
N GLY A 198 6.91 -7.35 -12.73
CA GLY A 198 6.44 -5.99 -12.49
C GLY A 198 5.13 -5.96 -11.68
N PHE A 199 4.16 -6.79 -12.05
CA PHE A 199 2.90 -6.92 -11.32
C PHE A 199 3.10 -7.61 -9.97
N LEU A 200 3.91 -8.67 -9.91
CA LEU A 200 4.18 -9.43 -8.70
C LEU A 200 4.78 -8.57 -7.59
N ILE A 201 5.69 -7.63 -7.92
CA ILE A 201 6.26 -6.68 -6.95
C ILE A 201 5.16 -5.86 -6.28
N TYR A 202 4.22 -5.29 -7.05
CA TYR A 202 3.15 -4.48 -6.46
C TYR A 202 2.09 -5.33 -5.77
N MET A 203 1.73 -6.49 -6.31
CA MET A 203 0.85 -7.44 -5.63
C MET A 203 1.40 -7.84 -4.26
N ASN A 204 2.71 -8.10 -4.17
CA ASN A 204 3.39 -8.37 -2.91
C ASN A 204 3.43 -7.15 -2.00
N GLY A 205 3.67 -5.95 -2.52
CA GLY A 205 3.54 -4.72 -1.75
C GLY A 205 2.14 -4.55 -1.13
N GLY A 206 1.09 -4.85 -1.89
CA GLY A 206 -0.29 -4.86 -1.41
C GLY A 206 -0.52 -5.93 -0.33
N LEU A 207 -0.06 -7.16 -0.58
CA LEU A 207 -0.22 -8.29 0.35
C LEU A 207 0.49 -8.05 1.68
N GLU A 208 1.69 -7.47 1.64
CA GLU A 208 2.43 -7.14 2.87
C GLU A 208 1.69 -6.07 3.66
N ARG A 209 1.27 -4.98 3.00
CA ARG A 209 0.54 -3.88 3.65
C ARG A 209 -0.75 -4.39 4.26
N PHE A 210 -1.49 -5.21 3.51
CA PHE A 210 -2.69 -5.88 3.99
C PHE A 210 -2.41 -6.75 5.22
N ALA A 211 -1.54 -7.76 5.11
CA ALA A 211 -1.34 -8.75 6.16
C ALA A 211 -0.72 -8.14 7.43
N VAL A 212 0.34 -7.34 7.26
CA VAL A 212 1.09 -6.76 8.39
C VAL A 212 0.27 -5.69 9.08
N GLU A 213 -0.36 -4.78 8.34
CA GLU A 213 -1.16 -3.74 8.98
C GLU A 213 -2.49 -4.27 9.49
N TYR A 214 -3.10 -5.27 8.86
CA TYR A 214 -4.27 -5.95 9.42
C TYR A 214 -3.95 -6.56 10.78
N TYR A 215 -2.88 -7.34 10.86
CA TYR A 215 -2.45 -7.96 12.11
C TYR A 215 -2.12 -6.91 13.19
N LYS A 216 -1.33 -5.88 12.85
CA LYS A 216 -0.97 -4.83 13.82
C LYS A 216 -2.19 -4.01 14.26
N THR A 217 -3.05 -3.63 13.33
CA THR A 217 -4.10 -2.63 13.56
C THR A 217 -5.36 -3.25 14.16
N TYR A 218 -5.84 -4.36 13.57
CA TYR A 218 -7.12 -4.94 13.97
C TYR A 218 -6.95 -6.05 15.02
N ILE A 219 -5.89 -6.85 14.93
CA ILE A 219 -5.66 -7.97 15.86
C ILE A 219 -4.91 -7.51 17.12
N GLN A 220 -3.71 -6.96 16.95
CA GLN A 220 -2.92 -6.47 18.10
C GLN A 220 -3.45 -5.14 18.65
N ARG A 221 -4.31 -4.44 17.90
CA ARG A 221 -4.84 -3.11 18.26
C ARG A 221 -3.73 -2.10 18.55
N ASN A 222 -2.58 -2.26 17.90
CA ASN A 222 -1.49 -1.30 17.98
C ASN A 222 -1.96 0.02 17.38
N MET A 223 -1.84 1.08 18.17
CA MET A 223 -2.21 2.41 17.76
C MET A 223 -1.15 3.01 16.83
N SER A 224 -1.52 4.05 16.09
CA SER A 224 -0.68 4.69 15.08
C SER A 224 0.55 5.37 15.73
N GLY A 225 1.73 4.75 15.60
CA GLY A 225 2.99 5.28 16.14
C GLY A 225 3.51 6.56 15.47
N LYS A 226 2.80 7.09 14.46
CA LYS A 226 3.18 8.34 13.79
C LYS A 226 2.79 9.58 14.58
N PHE A 227 1.75 9.51 15.41
CA PHE A 227 1.29 10.65 16.22
C PHE A 227 2.11 10.74 17.49
N ARG A 228 2.23 11.96 18.02
CA ARG A 228 2.90 12.15 19.30
C ARG A 228 2.11 11.48 20.44
N PRO A 229 2.79 10.92 21.46
CA PRO A 229 2.12 10.20 22.55
C PRO A 229 1.21 11.09 23.42
N ASP A 230 1.47 12.40 23.45
CA ASP A 230 0.81 13.38 24.30
C ASP A 230 -0.43 14.02 23.65
N ILE A 231 -0.76 13.66 22.41
CA ILE A 231 -1.97 14.13 21.74
C ILE A 231 -3.20 13.48 22.39
N GLU A 232 -4.14 14.34 22.80
CA GLU A 232 -5.44 13.92 23.33
C GLU A 232 -6.20 13.11 22.27
N ARG A 233 -6.85 12.05 22.71
CA ARG A 233 -7.57 11.14 21.81
C ARG A 233 -9.05 11.50 21.76
N HIS A 234 -9.62 11.40 20.57
CA HIS A 234 -11.06 11.50 20.38
C HIS A 234 -11.74 10.22 20.88
N GLN A 235 -12.27 10.28 22.10
CA GLN A 235 -12.85 9.12 22.78
C GLN A 235 -14.01 8.46 21.99
N HIS A 236 -14.88 9.27 21.40
CA HIS A 236 -15.97 8.77 20.56
C HIS A 236 -15.48 7.94 19.35
N GLU A 237 -14.36 8.33 18.75
CA GLU A 237 -13.76 7.61 17.64
C GLU A 237 -13.13 6.28 18.09
N LEU A 238 -12.52 6.26 19.28
CA LEU A 238 -12.01 5.02 19.88
C LEU A 238 -13.11 4.00 20.14
N GLU A 239 -14.28 4.45 20.60
CA GLU A 239 -15.42 3.61 20.96
C GLU A 239 -16.17 3.09 19.73
N THR A 240 -16.24 3.88 18.65
CA THR A 240 -17.07 3.54 17.48
C THR A 240 -16.28 2.98 16.29
N ARG A 241 -14.95 2.91 16.35
CA ARG A 241 -14.11 2.47 15.21
C ARG A 241 -14.31 1.02 14.77
N GLU A 242 -14.86 0.14 15.60
CA GLU A 242 -15.05 -1.29 15.27
C GLU A 242 -15.87 -1.49 13.99
N LYS A 243 -16.80 -0.57 13.69
CA LYS A 243 -17.56 -0.56 12.42
C LYS A 243 -16.65 -0.61 11.18
N TYR A 244 -15.46 0.01 11.24
CA TYR A 244 -14.50 0.00 10.15
C TYR A 244 -13.81 -1.36 10.01
N HIS A 245 -13.56 -2.07 11.11
CA HIS A 245 -13.03 -3.43 11.08
C HIS A 245 -14.07 -4.40 10.50
N TYR A 246 -15.32 -4.32 10.93
CA TYR A 246 -16.39 -5.17 10.38
C TYR A 246 -16.61 -4.94 8.90
N ALA A 247 -16.60 -3.69 8.43
CA ALA A 247 -16.66 -3.41 7.00
C ALA A 247 -15.45 -3.98 6.24
N ALA A 248 -14.24 -3.89 6.81
CA ALA A 248 -13.05 -4.49 6.21
C ALA A 248 -13.15 -6.03 6.16
N LEU A 249 -13.72 -6.67 7.18
CA LEU A 249 -13.99 -8.12 7.21
C LEU A 249 -14.94 -8.55 6.09
N VAL A 250 -16.01 -7.80 5.83
CA VAL A 250 -16.94 -8.08 4.73
C VAL A 250 -16.20 -8.06 3.38
N ILE A 251 -15.33 -7.07 3.16
CA ILE A 251 -14.51 -7.00 1.93
C ILE A 251 -13.60 -8.23 1.83
N MET A 252 -12.93 -8.62 2.91
CA MET A 252 -12.01 -9.77 2.90
C MET A 252 -12.74 -11.09 2.63
N VAL A 253 -13.90 -11.31 3.26
CA VAL A 253 -14.73 -12.49 3.01
C VAL A 253 -15.20 -12.51 1.55
N GLY A 254 -15.63 -11.37 1.01
CA GLY A 254 -16.03 -11.25 -0.38
C GLY A 254 -14.91 -11.41 -1.42
N LEU A 255 -13.63 -11.33 -1.01
CA LEU A 255 -12.49 -11.62 -1.89
C LEU A 255 -12.19 -13.12 -2.02
N VAL A 256 -12.63 -13.91 -1.04
CA VAL A 256 -12.36 -15.36 -0.96
C VAL A 256 -13.56 -16.18 -1.44
N ALA A 257 -14.77 -15.62 -1.38
CA ALA A 257 -16.01 -16.20 -1.89
C ALA A 257 -16.13 -16.06 -3.42
#